data_AF-A0A0C2T8R9-F1
#
_entry.id   AF-A0A0C2T8R9-F1
#
_cell.length_a   1.000
_cell.length_b   1.000
_cell.length_c   1.000
_cell.angle_alpha   90.00
_cell.angle_beta   90.00
_cell.angle_gamma   90.00
#
_symmetry.space_group_name_H-M   'P 1'
#
loop_
_entity.id
_entity.type
_entity.pdbx_description
1 polymer ?
#
loop_
_entity_poly.entity_id
_entity_poly.type
_entity_poly.pdbx_seq_one_letter_code
_entity_poly.pdbx_strand_id
1 'polypeptide(L)' 'YSARRNNQQKLEDVFKAIDDANWVLGEFLYHVFRLKDEDGSKRHRSRQHAKLASSFLQGMTRYTPAMIVDAWFRDPDG' A
#
# COMPACT_ATOMS: atom_id res chain seq x y z
N TYR A 1 6.99 -26.75 6.66
CA TYR A 1 7.09 -26.12 5.32
C TYR A 1 5.78 -25.42 5.04
N SER A 2 5.72 -24.09 5.14
CA SER A 2 4.52 -23.33 4.75
C SER A 2 4.44 -23.30 3.22
N ALA A 3 3.30 -23.69 2.66
CA ALA A 3 3.06 -23.62 1.22
C ALA A 3 3.38 -22.20 0.71
N ARG A 4 4.15 -22.12 -0.38
CA ARG A 4 4.53 -20.85 -1.01
C ARG A 4 3.24 -20.19 -1.52
N ARG A 5 2.72 -19.19 -0.78
CA ARG A 5 1.50 -18.48 -1.18
C ARG A 5 1.65 -17.93 -2.60
N ASN A 6 0.66 -18.18 -3.44
CA ASN A 6 0.57 -17.56 -4.76
C ASN A 6 0.23 -16.06 -4.62
N ASN A 7 0.42 -15.26 -5.67
CA ASN A 7 0.19 -13.81 -5.57
C ASN A 7 -1.27 -13.47 -5.25
N GLN A 8 -2.22 -14.29 -5.72
CA GLN A 8 -3.65 -14.08 -5.49
C GLN A 8 -4.05 -14.26 -4.03
N GLN A 9 -3.57 -15.32 -3.37
CA GLN A 9 -3.77 -15.54 -1.93
C GLN A 9 -3.20 -14.40 -1.10
N LYS A 10 -2.05 -13.83 -1.50
CA LYS A 10 -1.48 -12.66 -0.82
C LYS A 10 -2.35 -11.42 -0.99
N LEU A 11 -2.95 -11.23 -2.16
CA LEU A 11 -3.87 -10.11 -2.41
C LEU A 11 -5.15 -10.29 -1.59
N GLU A 12 -5.74 -11.48 -1.58
CA GLU A 12 -6.92 -11.81 -0.77
C GLU A 12 -6.67 -11.57 0.72
N ASP A 13 -5.51 -11.99 1.25
CA ASP A 13 -5.14 -11.74 2.64
C ASP A 13 -5.06 -10.23 2.96
N VAL A 14 -4.52 -9.43 2.04
CA VAL A 14 -4.38 -7.98 2.21
C VAL A 14 -5.74 -7.27 2.07
N PHE A 15 -6.56 -7.66 1.10
CA PHE A 15 -7.90 -7.12 0.94
C PHE A 15 -8.78 -7.42 2.12
N LYS A 16 -8.69 -8.64 2.66
CA LYS A 16 -9.35 -9.01 3.91
C LYS A 16 -8.89 -8.13 5.06
N ALA A 17 -7.59 -7.88 5.21
CA ALA A 17 -7.08 -7.02 6.27
C ALA A 17 -7.54 -5.55 6.14
N ILE A 18 -7.75 -5.06 4.92
CA ILE A 18 -8.30 -3.73 4.65
C ILE A 18 -9.79 -3.68 5.03
N ASP A 19 -10.55 -4.71 4.66
CA ASP A 19 -11.97 -4.85 4.99
C ASP A 19 -12.18 -5.00 6.51
N ASP A 20 -11.36 -5.82 7.18
CA ASP A 20 -11.36 -6.00 8.64
C ASP A 20 -11.03 -4.68 9.38
N ALA A 21 -10.30 -3.75 8.74
CA ALA A 21 -10.02 -2.41 9.25
C ALA A 21 -11.14 -1.40 8.96
N ASN A 22 -12.24 -1.84 8.32
CA ASN A 22 -13.37 -1.03 7.88
C ASN A 22 -12.93 0.12 6.96
N TRP A 23 -11.96 -0.14 6.08
CA TRP A 23 -11.45 0.82 5.09
C TRP A 23 -11.73 0.33 3.67
N VAL A 24 -11.88 1.27 2.74
CA VAL A 24 -11.71 0.96 1.31
C VAL A 24 -10.24 1.06 0.90
N LEU A 25 -9.87 0.46 -0.24
CA LEU A 25 -8.48 0.51 -0.75
C LEU A 25 -7.93 1.95 -0.86
N GLY A 26 -8.77 2.90 -1.28
CA GLY A 26 -8.40 4.32 -1.38
C GLY A 26 -8.08 4.96 -0.03
N GLU A 27 -8.83 4.63 1.02
CA GLU A 27 -8.58 5.12 2.38
C GLU A 27 -7.30 4.52 2.96
N PHE A 28 -7.06 3.22 2.72
CA PHE A 28 -5.81 2.58 3.06
C PHE A 28 -4.62 3.30 2.40
N LEU A 29 -4.66 3.51 1.08
CA LEU A 29 -3.60 4.22 0.36
C LEU A 29 -3.43 5.66 0.88
N TYR A 30 -4.53 6.37 1.13
CA TYR A 30 -4.50 7.70 1.74
C TYR A 30 -3.75 7.67 3.07
N HIS A 31 -4.15 6.81 4.02
CA HIS A 31 -3.51 6.72 5.33
C HIS A 31 -2.05 6.22 5.26
N VAL A 32 -1.69 5.37 4.30
CA VAL A 32 -0.30 4.94 4.08
C VAL A 32 0.56 6.11 3.61
N PHE A 33 0.11 6.93 2.68
CA PHE A 33 0.93 8.00 2.09
C PHE A 33 0.74 9.39 2.72
N ARG A 34 -0.21 9.53 3.64
CA ARG A 34 -0.50 10.79 4.34
C ARG A 34 0.73 11.37 5.04
N LEU A 35 0.97 12.67 4.85
CA LEU A 35 2.15 13.38 5.36
C LEU A 35 2.00 13.95 6.78
N LYS A 36 0.78 14.21 7.25
CA LYS A 36 0.45 14.85 8.54
C LYS A 36 -0.76 14.18 9.17
N ASP A 37 -0.84 14.09 10.50
CA ASP A 37 -2.07 13.63 11.17
C ASP A 37 -3.18 14.69 11.15
N GLU A 38 -4.37 14.36 11.66
CA GLU A 38 -5.57 15.23 11.64
C GLU A 38 -5.33 16.51 12.43
N ASP A 39 -4.51 16.39 13.46
CA ASP A 39 -4.17 17.48 14.36
C ASP A 39 -2.97 18.30 13.84
N GLY A 40 -2.51 18.06 12.61
CA GLY A 40 -1.34 18.71 12.02
C GLY A 40 0.01 18.28 12.63
N SER A 41 -0.01 17.34 13.59
CA SER A 41 1.16 16.77 14.23
C SER A 41 1.93 15.83 13.30
N LYS A 42 3.25 15.72 13.54
CA LYS A 42 4.13 14.86 12.75
C LYS A 42 3.85 13.39 13.10
N ARG A 43 3.30 12.64 12.14
CA ARG A 43 3.04 11.20 12.30
C ARG A 43 4.24 10.48 12.88
N HIS A 44 4.03 9.74 13.97
CA HIS A 44 4.95 8.71 14.41
C HIS A 44 4.77 7.49 13.49
N ARG A 45 5.31 7.57 12.26
CA ARG A 45 5.34 6.41 11.37
C ARG A 45 6.19 5.32 12.02
N SER A 46 5.66 4.10 12.09
CA SER A 46 6.46 2.97 12.53
C SER A 46 7.67 2.82 11.61
N ARG A 47 8.78 2.28 12.12
CA ARG A 47 9.99 2.04 11.30
C ARG A 47 9.68 1.18 10.07
N GLN A 48 8.74 0.24 10.21
CA GLN A 48 8.28 -0.61 9.12
C GLN A 48 7.53 0.17 8.05
N HIS A 49 6.59 1.05 8.46
CA HIS A 49 5.88 1.93 7.54
C HIS A 49 6.85 2.83 6.77
N ALA A 50 7.75 3.51 7.49
CA ALA A 50 8.73 4.39 6.87
C ALA A 50 9.58 3.66 5.81
N LYS A 51 10.08 2.46 6.15
CA LYS A 51 10.88 1.63 5.23
C LYS A 51 10.08 1.22 3.98
N LEU A 52 8.84 0.73 4.15
CA LEU A 52 8.01 0.28 3.03
C LEU A 52 7.66 1.44 2.10
N ALA A 53 7.16 2.55 2.67
CA ALA A 53 6.76 3.70 1.89
C ALA A 53 7.95 4.38 1.21
N SER A 54 9.10 4.53 1.89
CA SER A 54 10.28 5.17 1.29
C SER A 54 10.87 4.33 0.16
N SER A 55 11.02 3.01 0.34
CA SER A 55 11.54 2.13 -0.72
C SER A 55 10.62 2.10 -1.94
N PHE A 56 9.30 2.10 -1.73
CA PHE A 56 8.34 2.17 -2.83
C PHE A 56 8.45 3.49 -3.58
N LEU A 57 8.39 4.63 -2.88
CA LEU A 57 8.41 5.95 -3.51
C LEU A 57 9.75 6.28 -4.18
N GLN A 58 10.87 5.75 -3.68
CA GLN A 58 12.19 5.92 -4.29
C GLN A 58 12.41 4.99 -5.50
N GLY A 59 11.42 4.16 -5.88
CA GLY A 59 11.57 3.22 -6.99
C GLY A 59 12.55 2.08 -6.70
N MET A 60 12.89 1.82 -5.44
CA MET A 60 13.78 0.72 -5.03
C MET A 60 13.06 -0.63 -4.98
N THR A 61 11.93 -0.75 -5.67
CA THR A 61 11.10 -1.96 -5.70
C THR A 61 10.89 -2.39 -7.15
N ARG A 62 10.53 -3.67 -7.34
CA ARG A 62 10.31 -4.25 -8.66
C ARG A 62 9.20 -3.55 -9.45
N TYR A 63 8.23 -2.97 -8.76
CA TYR A 63 7.08 -2.26 -9.34
C TYR A 63 7.10 -0.82 -8.82
N THR A 64 7.49 0.12 -9.69
CA THR A 64 7.62 1.52 -9.30
C THR A 64 6.25 2.19 -9.23
N PRO A 65 6.11 3.32 -8.50
CA PRO A 65 4.88 4.08 -8.50
C PRO A 65 4.41 4.47 -9.91
N ALA A 66 5.35 4.81 -10.80
CA ALA A 66 5.04 5.16 -12.18
C ALA A 66 4.41 3.99 -12.96
N MET A 67 4.86 2.75 -12.74
CA MET A 67 4.28 1.56 -13.38
C MET A 67 2.85 1.30 -12.89
N ILE A 68 2.59 1.54 -11.60
CA ILE A 68 1.24 1.36 -11.02
C ILE A 68 0.29 2.44 -11.56
N VAL A 69 0.75 3.69 -11.64
CA VAL A 69 -0.03 4.78 -12.21
C VAL A 69 -0.31 4.55 -13.70
N ASP A 70 0.67 4.06 -14.48
CA ASP A 70 0.47 3.68 -15.89
C ASP A 70 -0.57 2.58 -16.05
N ALA A 71 -0.61 1.60 -15.13
CA ALA A 71 -1.63 0.55 -15.10
C ALA A 71 -3.04 1.15 -14.92
N TRP A 72 -3.22 2.02 -13.92
CA TRP A 72 -4.49 2.74 -13.68
C TRP A 72 -5.03 3.52 -14.89
N PHE A 73 -4.16 3.97 -15.79
CA PHE A 73 -4.57 4.67 -17.02
C PHE A 73 -4.91 3.73 -18.18
N ARG A 74 -4.52 2.46 -18.13
CA ARG A 74 -4.70 1.48 -19.20
C ARG A 74 -5.94 0.63 -19.06
N ASP A 75 -6.35 0.35 -17.82
CA ASP A 75 -7.50 -0.51 -17.54
C ASP A 75 -8.32 0.04 -16.35
N PRO A 76 -9.66 -0.04 -16.37
CA PRO A 76 -10.50 0.34 -15.23
C PRO A 76 -10.19 -0.43 -13.94
N ASP A 77 -9.64 -1.63 -14.03
CA ASP A 77 -9.22 -2.45 -12.88
C ASP A 77 -7.74 -2.24 -12.50
N GLY A 78 -7.00 -1.43 -13.28
CA GLY A 78 -5.57 -1.18 -13.14
C GLY A 78 -4.69 -2.17 -13.89
#